data_AF-A0A934ADX5-F1
#
_entry.id   AF-A0A934ADX5-F1
#
_cell.length_a   1.000
_cell.length_b   1.000
_cell.length_c   1.000
_cell.angle_alpha   90.00
_cell.angle_beta   90.00
_cell.angle_gamma   90.00
#
_symmetry.space_group_name_H-M   'P 1'
#
loop_
_entity.id
_entity.type
_entity.pdbx_description
1 polymer ?
#
loop_
_entity_poly.entity_id
_entity_poly.type
_entity_poly.pdbx_seq_one_letter_code
_entity_poly.pdbx_strand_id
1 'polypeptide(L)'
;MKYHFQLFPHISRLFPVWLLSLGEQFLLVALIVSFFLAHIYASNTIKNPCCTPPVFGVLKNPYDLEAKLALARFYWQHGQKTEAKKEIEIVKDMLHIKDMQETNSNSLVLGAMASKLEDTLRAFHPESQKINSEESFWKKIIEERPDYRDGYVILALLSYKKKSTDMAAFYKNKALSLDPNYPLPKELFSLK
;
A
#
# COMPACT_ATOMS: atom_id res chain seq x y z
N MET A 1 10.00 58.89 -66.71
CA MET A 1 10.21 58.01 -65.55
C MET A 1 10.55 56.62 -66.05
N LYS A 2 11.79 56.15 -65.84
CA LYS A 2 12.22 54.79 -66.17
C LYS A 2 11.91 53.89 -64.97
N TYR A 3 10.97 52.95 -65.11
CA TYR A 3 10.78 51.89 -64.12
C TYR A 3 11.67 50.70 -64.51
N HIS A 4 12.72 50.47 -63.73
CA HIS A 4 13.49 49.23 -63.76
C HIS A 4 12.75 48.18 -62.91
N PHE A 5 12.06 47.25 -63.56
CA PHE A 5 11.67 46.00 -62.92
C PHE A 5 12.91 45.10 -62.87
N GLN A 6 13.50 44.94 -61.68
CA GLN A 6 14.48 43.90 -61.43
C GLN A 6 13.77 42.55 -61.53
N LEU A 7 14.11 41.75 -62.55
CA LEU A 7 13.68 40.36 -62.63
C LEU A 7 14.32 39.59 -61.46
N PHE A 8 13.48 38.97 -60.64
CA PHE A 8 13.95 37.99 -59.65
C PHE A 8 14.69 36.84 -60.36
N PRO A 9 15.83 36.36 -59.82
CA PRO A 9 16.51 35.20 -60.37
C PRO A 9 15.55 34.01 -60.37
N HIS A 10 15.46 33.35 -61.53
CA HIS A 10 14.56 32.24 -61.79
C HIS A 10 14.85 31.09 -60.82
N ILE A 11 14.03 30.94 -59.77
CA ILE A 11 13.91 29.65 -59.08
C ILE A 11 13.41 28.69 -60.16
N SER A 12 14.22 27.70 -60.50
CA SER A 12 13.92 26.71 -61.53
C SER A 12 12.56 26.07 -61.23
N ARG A 13 11.59 26.29 -62.13
CA ARG A 13 10.24 25.71 -62.10
C ARG A 13 10.28 24.20 -62.43
N LEU A 14 11.07 23.44 -61.67
CA LEU A 14 11.21 22.00 -61.88
C LEU A 14 9.96 21.22 -61.42
N PHE A 15 9.11 21.81 -60.57
CA PHE A 15 7.90 21.19 -60.07
C PHE A 15 6.69 22.14 -60.08
N PRO A 16 5.51 21.71 -60.55
CA PRO A 16 4.30 22.51 -60.50
C PRO A 16 3.82 22.69 -59.04
N VAL A 17 3.33 23.88 -58.70
CA VAL A 17 2.90 24.26 -57.33
C VAL A 17 1.82 23.31 -56.76
N TRP A 18 0.96 22.74 -57.62
CA TRP A 18 -0.01 21.75 -57.16
C TRP A 18 0.67 20.51 -56.55
N LEU A 19 1.82 20.08 -57.09
CA LEU A 19 2.52 18.88 -56.63
C LEU A 19 3.06 19.03 -55.21
N LEU A 20 3.53 20.25 -54.87
CA LEU A 20 3.96 20.61 -53.52
C LEU A 20 2.76 20.65 -52.54
N SER A 21 1.65 21.24 -52.96
CA SER A 21 0.42 21.28 -52.14
C SER A 21 -0.16 19.89 -51.90
N LEU A 22 -0.08 19.00 -52.89
CA LEU A 22 -0.50 17.61 -52.75
C LEU A 22 0.37 16.88 -51.71
N GLY A 23 1.69 17.06 -51.79
CA GLY A 23 2.65 16.47 -50.86
C GLY A 23 2.42 16.91 -49.40
N GLU A 24 2.11 18.19 -49.19
CA GLU A 24 1.79 18.72 -47.86
C GLU A 24 0.52 18.10 -47.27
N GLN A 25 -0.54 17.94 -48.09
CA GLN A 25 -1.77 17.30 -47.65
C GLN A 25 -1.57 15.82 -47.28
N PHE A 26 -0.77 15.07 -48.06
CA PHE A 26 -0.43 13.69 -47.72
C PHE A 26 0.37 13.58 -46.41
N LEU A 27 1.28 14.51 -46.15
CA LEU A 27 2.09 14.52 -44.93
C LEU A 27 1.22 14.78 -43.70
N LEU A 28 0.28 15.74 -43.79
CA LEU A 28 -0.68 16.03 -42.73
C LEU A 28 -1.60 14.83 -42.46
N VAL A 29 -2.14 14.20 -43.50
CA VAL A 29 -2.99 13.01 -43.35
C VAL A 29 -2.21 11.85 -42.75
N ALA A 30 -0.96 11.62 -43.17
CA ALA A 30 -0.11 10.57 -42.62
C ALA A 30 0.19 10.80 -41.13
N LEU A 31 0.43 12.04 -40.71
CA LEU A 31 0.66 12.38 -39.32
C LEU A 31 -0.59 12.12 -38.48
N ILE A 32 -1.76 12.55 -38.95
CA ILE A 32 -3.04 12.28 -38.27
C ILE A 32 -3.28 10.78 -38.13
N VAL A 33 -3.11 10.01 -39.22
CA VAL A 33 -3.27 8.55 -39.21
C VAL A 33 -2.28 7.88 -38.26
N SER A 34 -1.03 8.34 -38.19
CA SER A 34 -0.03 7.82 -37.24
C SER A 34 -0.44 8.03 -35.78
N PHE A 35 -1.06 9.18 -35.47
CA PHE A 35 -1.51 9.50 -34.13
C PHE A 35 -2.70 8.61 -33.73
N PHE A 36 -3.64 8.38 -34.65
CA PHE A 36 -4.74 7.44 -34.45
C PHE A 36 -4.25 5.99 -34.30
N LEU A 37 -3.32 5.54 -35.13
CA LEU A 37 -2.73 4.20 -35.02
C LEU A 37 -1.97 4.03 -33.70
N ALA A 38 -1.21 5.02 -33.26
CA ALA A 38 -0.53 5.02 -31.96
C ALA A 38 -1.55 4.96 -30.81
N HIS A 39 -2.65 5.69 -30.91
CA HIS A 39 -3.73 5.67 -29.90
C HIS A 39 -4.45 4.31 -29.86
N ILE A 40 -4.75 3.72 -31.02
CA ILE A 40 -5.34 2.36 -31.11
C ILE A 40 -4.38 1.32 -30.55
N TYR A 41 -3.08 1.41 -30.85
CA TYR A 41 -2.06 0.51 -30.32
C TYR A 41 -1.93 0.65 -28.79
N ALA A 42 -1.88 1.87 -28.28
CA ALA A 42 -1.83 2.14 -26.83
C ALA A 42 -3.09 1.63 -26.12
N SER A 43 -4.29 1.93 -26.63
CA SER A 43 -5.55 1.46 -26.02
C SER A 43 -5.67 -0.07 -25.98
N ASN A 44 -5.12 -0.78 -26.96
CA ASN A 44 -5.13 -2.24 -26.98
C ASN A 44 -4.06 -2.88 -26.10
N THR A 45 -2.91 -2.22 -25.89
CA THR A 45 -1.85 -2.69 -24.98
C THR A 45 -2.14 -2.37 -23.51
N ILE A 46 -2.91 -1.31 -23.21
CA ILE A 46 -3.32 -0.92 -21.85
C ILE A 46 -4.44 -1.82 -21.27
N LYS A 47 -5.03 -2.71 -22.09
CA LYS A 47 -6.01 -3.71 -21.60
C LYS A 47 -5.42 -4.78 -20.67
N ASN A 48 -4.11 -4.77 -20.44
CA ASN A 48 -3.49 -5.59 -19.42
C ASN A 48 -3.67 -4.91 -18.05
N PRO A 49 -4.53 -5.44 -17.15
CA PRO A 49 -4.83 -4.81 -15.86
C PRO A 49 -3.66 -4.84 -14.84
N CYS A 50 -2.44 -5.18 -15.27
CA CYS A 50 -1.33 -5.44 -14.35
C CYS A 50 -0.86 -4.21 -13.57
N CYS A 51 -1.18 -3.01 -14.05
CA CYS A 51 -0.30 -1.88 -13.77
C CYS A 51 -1.02 -0.54 -13.58
N THR A 52 -2.34 -0.52 -13.42
CA THR A 52 -3.01 0.67 -12.87
C THR A 52 -2.91 0.62 -11.35
N PRO A 53 -2.16 1.52 -10.70
CA PRO A 53 -2.16 1.57 -9.25
C PRO A 53 -3.59 1.81 -8.76
N PRO A 54 -4.05 1.12 -7.70
CA PRO A 54 -5.40 1.28 -7.13
C PRO A 54 -5.69 2.71 -6.63
N VAL A 55 -4.71 3.60 -6.72
CA VAL A 55 -4.83 5.06 -6.57
C VAL A 55 -6.02 5.62 -7.35
N PHE A 56 -6.27 5.18 -8.59
CA PHE A 56 -7.41 5.68 -9.37
C PHE A 56 -8.76 5.38 -8.72
N GLY A 57 -8.89 4.25 -8.00
CA GLY A 57 -10.09 3.93 -7.24
C GLY A 57 -10.32 4.92 -6.10
N VAL A 58 -9.25 5.24 -5.36
CA VAL A 58 -9.29 6.22 -4.25
C VAL A 58 -9.54 7.63 -4.77
N LEU A 59 -8.96 8.02 -5.91
CA LEU A 59 -9.20 9.34 -6.50
C LEU A 59 -10.65 9.50 -6.98
N LYS A 60 -11.23 8.44 -7.55
CA LYS A 60 -12.63 8.44 -7.98
C LYS A 60 -13.59 8.49 -6.79
N ASN A 61 -13.27 7.78 -5.71
CA ASN A 61 -14.04 7.81 -4.48
C ASN A 61 -13.12 7.79 -3.24
N PRO A 62 -12.83 8.95 -2.63
CA PRO A 62 -11.88 9.06 -1.51
C PRO A 62 -12.32 8.37 -0.22
N TYR A 63 -13.63 8.12 -0.04
CA TYR A 63 -14.22 7.54 1.16
C TYR A 63 -14.56 6.06 1.03
N ASP A 64 -14.16 5.44 -0.08
CA ASP A 64 -14.33 4.00 -0.26
C ASP A 64 -13.28 3.21 0.53
N LEU A 65 -13.73 2.38 1.47
CA LEU A 65 -12.85 1.56 2.30
C LEU A 65 -12.15 0.49 1.46
N GLU A 66 -12.82 -0.07 0.45
CA GLU A 66 -12.24 -1.12 -0.39
C GLU A 66 -11.10 -0.59 -1.24
N ALA A 67 -11.29 0.57 -1.88
CA ALA A 67 -10.24 1.24 -2.64
C ALA A 67 -9.02 1.56 -1.78
N LYS A 68 -9.22 2.05 -0.54
CA LYS A 68 -8.12 2.34 0.40
C LYS A 68 -7.38 1.08 0.85
N LEU A 69 -8.10 -0.01 1.12
CA LEU A 69 -7.48 -1.29 1.46
C LEU A 69 -6.68 -1.87 0.29
N ALA A 70 -7.19 -1.76 -0.95
CA ALA A 70 -6.46 -2.15 -2.15
C ALA A 70 -5.18 -1.32 -2.30
N LEU A 71 -5.25 -0.01 -2.03
CA LEU A 71 -4.10 0.89 -2.04
C LEU A 71 -3.06 0.53 -0.98
N ALA A 72 -3.49 0.24 0.26
CA ALA A 72 -2.58 -0.20 1.31
C ALA A 72 -1.84 -1.50 0.93
N ARG A 73 -2.53 -2.47 0.32
CA ARG A 73 -1.92 -3.72 -0.18
C ARG A 73 -0.90 -3.45 -1.28
N PHE A 74 -1.22 -2.54 -2.19
CA PHE A 74 -0.31 -2.14 -3.25
C PHE A 74 0.97 -1.51 -2.68
N TYR A 75 0.86 -0.55 -1.76
CA TYR A 75 2.02 0.04 -1.09
C TYR A 75 2.86 -1.01 -0.36
N TRP A 76 2.20 -1.97 0.31
CA TRP A 76 2.88 -3.05 1.00
C TRP A 76 3.71 -3.92 0.05
N GLN A 77 3.13 -4.34 -1.08
CA GLN A 77 3.81 -5.16 -2.10
C GLN A 77 5.01 -4.44 -2.72
N HIS A 78 4.97 -3.11 -2.81
CA HIS A 78 6.04 -2.29 -3.37
C HIS A 78 7.05 -1.80 -2.31
N GLY A 79 6.97 -2.32 -1.07
CA GLY A 79 7.93 -2.01 0.01
C GLY A 79 7.70 -0.66 0.71
N GLN A 80 6.66 0.08 0.33
CA GLN A 80 6.26 1.36 0.93
C GLN A 80 5.44 1.12 2.20
N LYS A 81 6.10 0.56 3.23
CA LYS A 81 5.45 0.10 4.46
C LYS A 81 4.88 1.25 5.29
N THR A 82 5.46 2.45 5.20
CA THR A 82 5.02 3.65 5.93
C THR A 82 3.69 4.17 5.40
N GLU A 83 3.56 4.22 4.07
CA GLU A 83 2.38 4.66 3.34
C GLU A 83 1.24 3.65 3.54
N ALA A 84 1.55 2.35 3.45
CA ALA A 84 0.59 1.29 3.72
C ALA A 84 0.00 1.40 5.14
N LYS A 85 0.83 1.70 6.15
CA LYS A 85 0.36 1.89 7.54
C LYS A 85 -0.57 3.09 7.69
N LYS A 86 -0.23 4.22 7.06
CA LYS A 86 -1.08 5.42 7.08
C LYS A 86 -2.45 5.15 6.47
N GLU A 87 -2.50 4.47 5.33
CA GLU A 87 -3.80 4.14 4.70
C GLU A 87 -4.64 3.21 5.58
N ILE A 88 -4.01 2.23 6.24
CA ILE A 88 -4.68 1.34 7.18
C ILE A 88 -5.22 2.09 8.41
N GLU A 89 -4.46 3.06 8.92
CA GLU A 89 -4.88 3.92 10.02
C GLU A 89 -6.12 4.74 9.63
N ILE A 90 -6.10 5.35 8.44
CA ILE A 90 -7.27 6.05 7.89
C ILE A 90 -8.48 5.12 7.79
N VAL A 91 -8.30 3.88 7.32
CA VAL A 91 -9.40 2.90 7.23
C VAL A 91 -9.97 2.57 8.61
N LYS A 92 -9.13 2.44 9.64
CA LYS A 92 -9.59 2.21 11.03
C LYS A 92 -10.40 3.39 11.56
N ASP A 93 -9.93 4.61 11.34
CA ASP A 93 -10.66 5.82 11.76
C ASP A 93 -12.02 5.90 11.07
N MET A 94 -12.07 5.58 9.77
CA MET A 94 -13.32 5.53 9.01
C MET A 94 -14.29 4.46 9.53
N LEU A 95 -13.80 3.29 9.91
CA LEU A 95 -14.62 2.24 10.53
C LEU A 95 -15.18 2.71 11.87
N HIS A 96 -14.33 3.29 12.73
CA HIS A 96 -14.77 3.79 14.02
C HIS A 96 -15.86 4.87 13.88
N ILE A 97 -15.74 5.77 12.88
CA ILE A 97 -16.78 6.78 12.60
C ILE A 97 -18.08 6.13 12.13
N LYS A 98 -18.01 5.09 11.29
CA LYS A 98 -19.19 4.36 10.83
C LYS A 98 -19.88 3.58 11.95
N ASP A 99 -19.11 2.95 12.83
CA ASP A 99 -19.62 2.25 14.02
C ASP A 99 -20.40 3.21 14.94
N MET A 100 -19.93 4.46 15.07
CA MET A 100 -20.63 5.50 15.85
C MET A 100 -21.92 5.98 15.19
N GLN A 101 -22.08 5.83 13.87
CA GLN A 101 -23.24 6.30 13.10
C GLN A 101 -24.29 5.22 12.85
N GLU A 102 -23.92 3.94 12.76
CA GLU A 102 -24.81 2.83 12.42
C GLU A 102 -25.19 1.97 13.65
N THR A 103 -26.08 2.49 14.51
CA THR A 103 -26.76 1.67 15.54
C THR A 103 -28.01 0.96 15.05
N ASN A 104 -28.36 1.08 13.76
CA ASN A 104 -29.46 0.32 13.16
C ASN A 104 -29.18 0.02 11.67
N SER A 105 -29.26 -1.27 11.32
CA SER A 105 -29.59 -1.83 9.99
C SER A 105 -28.51 -2.33 9.01
N ASN A 106 -27.20 -2.02 9.13
CA ASN A 106 -26.20 -2.39 8.08
C ASN A 106 -24.99 -3.24 8.55
N SER A 107 -25.11 -3.99 9.64
CA SER A 107 -23.99 -4.70 10.30
C SER A 107 -23.25 -5.73 9.42
N LEU A 108 -23.89 -6.27 8.38
CA LEU A 108 -23.32 -7.33 7.55
C LEU A 108 -22.15 -6.85 6.67
N VAL A 109 -22.25 -5.62 6.13
CA VAL A 109 -21.20 -5.04 5.26
C VAL A 109 -20.01 -4.60 6.10
N LEU A 110 -20.25 -4.06 7.30
CA LEU A 110 -19.21 -3.68 8.26
C LEU A 110 -18.42 -4.90 8.75
N GLY A 111 -19.11 -6.00 9.10
CA GLY A 111 -18.45 -7.24 9.54
C GLY A 111 -17.57 -7.87 8.45
N ALA A 112 -18.04 -7.87 7.20
CA ALA A 112 -17.25 -8.33 6.06
C ALA A 112 -16.03 -7.42 5.78
N MET A 113 -16.15 -6.12 6.07
CA MET A 113 -15.03 -5.19 5.90
C MET A 113 -14.01 -5.29 7.03
N ALA A 114 -14.48 -5.43 8.27
CA ALA A 114 -13.64 -5.64 9.44
C ALA A 114 -12.81 -6.93 9.29
N SER A 115 -13.43 -8.04 8.86
CA SER A 115 -12.70 -9.28 8.61
C SER A 115 -11.64 -9.13 7.51
N LYS A 116 -11.97 -8.46 6.40
CA LYS A 116 -11.03 -8.20 5.31
C LYS A 116 -9.88 -7.27 5.73
N LEU A 117 -10.13 -6.30 6.61
CA LEU A 117 -9.10 -5.47 7.24
C LEU A 117 -8.20 -6.31 8.15
N GLU A 118 -8.77 -7.16 9.01
CA GLU A 118 -8.01 -8.07 9.87
C GLU A 118 -7.09 -9.00 9.06
N ASP A 119 -7.60 -9.54 7.95
CA ASP A 119 -6.80 -10.35 7.03
C ASP A 119 -5.64 -9.56 6.42
N THR A 120 -5.85 -8.28 6.06
CA THR A 120 -4.74 -7.43 5.59
C THR A 120 -3.71 -7.13 6.66
N LEU A 121 -4.16 -6.83 7.88
CA LEU A 121 -3.28 -6.58 9.02
C LEU A 121 -2.41 -7.80 9.31
N ARG A 122 -3.01 -9.00 9.24
CA ARG A 122 -2.32 -10.27 9.39
C ARG A 122 -1.25 -10.46 8.31
N ALA A 123 -1.59 -10.18 7.05
CA ALA A 123 -0.63 -10.24 5.94
C ALA A 123 0.51 -9.21 6.07
N PHE A 124 0.24 -8.04 6.65
CA PHE A 124 1.24 -6.97 6.82
C PHE A 124 2.16 -7.21 8.01
N HIS A 125 1.74 -7.99 9.00
CA HIS A 125 2.54 -8.23 10.19
C HIS A 125 2.71 -9.73 10.49
N PRO A 126 3.41 -10.49 9.63
CA PRO A 126 3.69 -11.90 9.90
C PRO A 126 4.48 -12.09 11.20
N GLU A 127 5.35 -11.13 11.54
CA GLU A 127 6.10 -11.15 12.80
C GLU A 127 5.20 -10.92 14.02
N SER A 128 4.23 -9.99 13.96
CA SER A 128 3.31 -9.79 15.08
C SER A 128 2.39 -11.00 15.25
N GLN A 129 1.98 -11.65 14.16
CA GLN A 129 1.18 -12.87 14.22
C GLN A 129 1.96 -13.99 14.90
N LYS A 130 3.24 -14.19 14.53
CA LYS A 130 4.10 -15.18 15.15
C LYS A 130 4.24 -14.90 16.66
N ILE A 131 4.57 -13.67 17.03
CA ILE A 131 4.69 -13.25 18.44
C ILE A 131 3.36 -13.44 19.19
N ASN A 132 2.21 -13.10 18.59
CA ASN A 132 0.90 -13.30 19.19
C ASN A 132 0.58 -14.78 19.42
N SER A 133 0.82 -15.63 18.41
CA SER A 133 0.58 -17.07 18.51
C SER A 133 1.47 -17.72 19.58
N GLU A 134 2.72 -17.28 19.67
CA GLU A 134 3.68 -17.77 20.64
C GLU A 134 3.30 -17.30 22.06
N GLU A 135 2.84 -16.05 22.21
CA GLU A 135 2.35 -15.56 23.50
C GLU A 135 1.13 -16.36 24.00
N SER A 136 0.16 -16.64 23.12
CA SER A 136 -1.00 -17.46 23.49
C SER A 136 -0.61 -18.88 23.90
N PHE A 137 0.39 -19.47 23.22
CA PHE A 137 0.92 -20.77 23.60
C PHE A 137 1.55 -20.73 25.01
N TRP A 138 2.45 -19.79 25.27
CA TRP A 138 3.12 -19.67 26.56
C TRP A 138 2.17 -19.29 27.70
N LYS A 139 1.13 -18.49 27.43
CA LYS A 139 0.07 -18.20 28.40
C LYS A 139 -0.65 -19.47 28.87
N LYS A 140 -1.01 -20.38 27.95
CA LYS A 140 -1.60 -21.67 28.32
C LYS A 140 -0.65 -22.52 29.17
N ILE A 141 0.63 -22.54 28.83
CA ILE A 141 1.64 -23.28 29.60
C ILE A 141 1.74 -22.77 31.03
N ILE A 142 1.75 -21.45 31.27
CA ILE A 142 1.80 -20.90 32.64
C ILE A 142 0.48 -21.07 33.40
N GLU A 143 -0.66 -21.20 32.71
CA GLU A 143 -1.94 -21.53 33.32
C GLU A 143 -1.94 -22.97 33.85
N GLU A 144 -1.38 -23.91 33.07
CA GLU A 144 -1.22 -25.31 33.48
C GLU A 144 -0.07 -25.49 34.50
N ARG A 145 0.98 -24.68 34.40
CA ARG A 145 2.21 -24.77 35.22
C ARG A 145 2.64 -23.37 35.69
N PRO A 146 2.04 -22.85 36.77
CA PRO A 146 2.32 -21.49 37.25
C PRO A 146 3.70 -21.34 37.91
N ASP A 147 4.41 -22.44 38.15
CA ASP A 147 5.78 -22.50 38.65
C ASP A 147 6.82 -22.58 37.52
N TYR A 148 6.38 -22.63 36.25
CA TYR A 148 7.26 -22.74 35.10
C TYR A 148 7.90 -21.39 34.74
N ARG A 149 9.02 -21.08 35.41
CA ARG A 149 9.84 -19.87 35.23
C ARG A 149 10.10 -19.51 33.76
N ASP A 150 10.49 -20.47 32.93
CA ASP A 150 10.89 -20.20 31.55
C ASP A 150 9.72 -19.66 30.70
N GLY A 151 8.48 -20.08 31.02
CA GLY A 151 7.29 -19.52 30.41
C GLY A 151 7.16 -18.02 30.68
N TYR A 152 7.41 -17.58 31.91
CA TYR A 152 7.43 -16.16 32.27
C TYR A 152 8.58 -15.39 31.59
N VAL A 153 9.76 -15.99 31.44
CA VAL A 153 10.89 -15.37 30.72
C VAL A 153 10.54 -15.14 29.24
N ILE A 154 9.93 -16.13 28.59
CA ILE A 154 9.54 -16.03 27.19
C ILE A 154 8.40 -15.03 27.01
N LEU A 155 7.42 -15.01 27.91
CA LEU A 155 6.36 -13.99 27.89
C LEU A 155 6.92 -12.57 28.10
N ALA A 156 7.94 -12.40 28.94
CA ALA A 156 8.62 -11.12 29.11
C ALA A 156 9.32 -10.66 27.82
N LEU A 157 10.02 -11.57 27.14
CA LEU A 157 10.67 -11.30 25.84
C LEU A 157 9.65 -10.94 24.75
N LEU A 158 8.56 -11.70 24.63
CA LEU A 158 7.50 -11.43 23.65
C LEU A 158 6.83 -10.08 23.93
N SER A 159 6.58 -9.75 25.19
CA SER A 159 6.04 -8.45 25.61
C SER A 159 7.00 -7.30 25.29
N TYR A 160 8.31 -7.49 25.49
CA TYR A 160 9.34 -6.53 25.11
C TYR A 160 9.36 -6.28 23.60
N LYS A 161 9.28 -7.34 22.78
CA LYS A 161 9.20 -7.22 21.31
C LYS A 161 7.94 -6.47 20.84
N LYS A 162 6.84 -6.56 21.59
CA LYS A 162 5.62 -5.78 21.36
C LYS A 162 5.70 -4.34 21.85
N LYS A 163 6.83 -3.92 22.43
CA LYS A 163 7.03 -2.62 23.07
C LYS A 163 6.10 -2.39 24.28
N SER A 164 5.58 -3.46 24.87
CA SER A 164 4.78 -3.42 26.09
C SER A 164 5.70 -3.58 27.30
N THR A 165 6.39 -2.50 27.68
CA THR A 165 7.40 -2.51 28.75
C THR A 165 6.84 -2.90 30.11
N ASP A 166 5.60 -2.50 30.43
CA ASP A 166 4.98 -2.76 31.73
C ASP A 166 4.71 -4.26 31.92
N MET A 167 4.14 -4.90 30.90
CA MET A 167 3.90 -6.35 30.90
C MET A 167 5.22 -7.13 30.88
N ALA A 168 6.22 -6.65 30.14
CA ALA A 168 7.53 -7.25 30.13
C ALA A 168 8.19 -7.23 31.53
N ALA A 169 8.09 -6.10 32.25
CA ALA A 169 8.59 -5.97 33.61
C ALA A 169 7.82 -6.87 34.59
N PHE A 170 6.48 -6.95 34.47
CA PHE A 170 5.66 -7.84 35.29
C PHE A 170 6.09 -9.31 35.15
N TYR A 171 6.22 -9.82 33.92
CA TYR A 171 6.62 -11.20 33.69
C TYR A 171 8.09 -11.46 34.06
N LYS A 172 8.98 -10.50 33.84
CA LYS A 172 10.38 -10.55 34.32
C LYS A 172 10.43 -10.73 35.83
N ASN A 173 9.67 -9.91 36.58
CA ASN A 173 9.66 -9.96 38.04
C ASN A 173 9.04 -11.26 38.57
N LYS A 174 8.02 -11.79 37.88
CA LYS A 174 7.48 -13.13 38.18
C LYS A 174 8.53 -14.23 37.99
N ALA A 175 9.28 -14.20 36.89
CA ALA A 175 10.36 -15.17 36.66
C ALA A 175 11.43 -15.11 37.77
N LEU A 176 11.86 -13.90 38.16
CA LEU A 176 12.83 -13.69 39.24
C LEU A 176 12.29 -14.08 40.62
N SER A 177 10.97 -13.97 40.86
CA SER A 177 10.36 -14.43 42.10
C SER A 177 10.39 -15.96 42.25
N LEU A 178 10.37 -16.69 41.13
CA LEU A 178 10.49 -18.15 41.10
C LEU A 178 11.96 -18.59 41.20
N ASP A 179 12.86 -17.87 40.52
CA ASP A 179 14.30 -18.13 40.54
C ASP A 179 15.10 -16.83 40.46
N PRO A 180 15.56 -16.29 41.60
CA PRO A 180 16.31 -15.04 41.64
C PRO A 180 17.66 -15.08 40.95
N ASN A 181 18.25 -16.27 40.78
CA ASN A 181 19.58 -16.44 40.20
C ASN A 181 19.54 -16.81 38.70
N TYR A 182 18.35 -16.83 38.10
CA TYR A 182 18.20 -17.21 36.71
C TYR A 182 18.87 -16.19 35.76
N PRO A 183 19.70 -16.65 34.80
CA PRO A 183 20.32 -15.76 33.82
C PRO A 183 19.26 -15.23 32.84
N LEU A 184 18.82 -13.99 33.07
CA LEU A 184 17.89 -13.33 32.17
C LEU A 184 18.56 -12.94 30.84
N PRO A 185 17.79 -12.96 29.74
CA PRO A 185 18.21 -12.37 28.47
C PRO A 185 18.64 -10.91 28.61
N LYS A 186 19.68 -10.51 27.87
CA LYS A 186 20.24 -9.15 27.92
C LYS A 186 19.21 -8.04 27.68
N GLU A 187 18.24 -8.33 26.84
CA GLU A 187 17.14 -7.43 26.46
C GLU A 187 16.29 -7.00 27.68
N LEU A 188 16.11 -7.90 28.65
CA LEU A 188 15.27 -7.67 29.82
C LEU A 188 15.98 -6.90 30.94
N PHE A 189 17.31 -6.74 30.89
CA PHE A 189 18.06 -5.96 31.89
C PHE A 189 17.74 -4.46 31.84
N SER A 190 17.31 -3.96 30.68
CA SER A 190 16.92 -2.56 30.50
C SER A 190 15.58 -2.20 31.14
N LEU A 191 14.76 -3.20 31.48
CA LEU A 191 13.48 -3.01 32.12
C LEU A 191 13.73 -2.75 33.61
N LYS A 192 13.24 -1.62 34.12
CA LYS A 192 13.26 -1.33 35.57
C LYS A 192 12.21 -2.18 36.26
#